data_AF-A0AAW6TMM3-F1
#
_entry.id   AF-A0AAW6TMM3-F1
#
_cell.length_a   1.000
_cell.length_b   1.000
_cell.length_c   1.000
_cell.angle_alpha   90.00
_cell.angle_beta   90.00
_cell.angle_gamma   90.00
#
_symmetry.space_group_name_H-M   'P 1'
#
loop_
_entity.id
_entity.type
_entity.pdbx_description
1 polymer ?
#
loop_
_entity_poly.entity_id
_entity_poly.type
_entity_poly.pdbx_seq_one_letter_code
_entity_poly.pdbx_strand_id
1 'polypeptide(L)'
;MFKNKSYIGISFIILIFGIYAVPKIVERIKNDKVVQGDRLDSVNPATAKEGQLIKIGPAPKFELVNQDNKKITNETYKGKVYVLEFFFSTCPTICPKMNESMLVLEKNFFGNPNFGIVSITIDPEHDTPKILKEHANLLGVKSSNWNFLTGDKAYIFNLANKGFNLYAGENKKVAGGFEHSGLFALIDKNGNIRCRNDDFGNPILYYDGLDKKGVRNIQQDINILLEE
;
A
#
# COMPACT_ATOMS: atom_id res chain seq x y z
N MET A 1 -48.59 -4.73 -56.28
CA MET A 1 -48.00 -5.24 -55.02
C MET A 1 -46.48 -5.18 -55.14
N PHE A 2 -45.87 -4.04 -54.80
CA PHE A 2 -44.42 -3.84 -54.95
C PHE A 2 -43.68 -4.59 -53.82
N LYS A 3 -42.88 -5.60 -54.16
CA LYS A 3 -41.98 -6.26 -53.21
C LYS A 3 -40.90 -5.25 -52.77
N ASN A 4 -40.90 -4.87 -51.50
CA ASN A 4 -39.89 -3.99 -50.91
C ASN A 4 -38.49 -4.60 -51.05
N LYS A 5 -37.73 -4.22 -52.08
CA LYS A 5 -36.33 -4.63 -52.30
C LYS A 5 -35.33 -3.97 -51.32
N SER A 6 -35.81 -3.48 -50.17
CA SER A 6 -35.00 -2.79 -49.16
C SER A 6 -33.87 -3.67 -48.61
N TYR A 7 -34.11 -4.99 -48.50
CA TYR A 7 -33.11 -5.96 -48.05
C TYR A 7 -31.90 -6.09 -49.00
N ILE A 8 -32.07 -5.84 -50.30
CA ILE A 8 -30.95 -5.89 -51.27
C ILE A 8 -30.00 -4.72 -51.06
N GLY A 9 -30.53 -3.52 -50.78
CA GLY A 9 -29.70 -2.35 -50.46
C GLY A 9 -28.97 -2.48 -49.13
N ILE A 10 -29.65 -2.99 -48.10
CA ILE A 10 -29.06 -3.21 -46.78
C ILE A 10 -27.92 -4.25 -46.85
N SER A 11 -28.12 -5.35 -47.56
CA SER A 11 -27.08 -6.37 -47.74
C SER A 11 -25.86 -5.82 -48.49
N PHE A 12 -26.04 -4.91 -49.45
CA PHE A 12 -24.93 -4.29 -50.18
C PHE A 12 -24.12 -3.35 -49.29
N ILE A 13 -24.78 -2.57 -48.42
CA ILE A 13 -24.11 -1.68 -47.45
C ILE A 13 -23.31 -2.49 -46.43
N ILE A 14 -23.89 -3.56 -45.88
CA ILE A 14 -23.20 -4.43 -44.91
C ILE A 14 -21.98 -5.08 -45.57
N LEU A 15 -22.10 -5.51 -46.83
CA LEU A 15 -21.01 -6.16 -47.55
C LEU A 15 -19.85 -5.19 -47.84
N ILE A 16 -20.15 -3.95 -48.27
CA ILE A 16 -19.13 -2.91 -48.46
C ILE A 16 -18.47 -2.55 -47.13
N PHE A 17 -19.25 -2.37 -46.07
CA PHE A 17 -18.72 -2.05 -44.75
C PHE A 17 -17.84 -3.19 -44.20
N GLY A 18 -18.24 -4.45 -44.41
CA GLY A 18 -17.46 -5.62 -44.04
C GLY A 18 -16.12 -5.67 -44.77
N ILE A 19 -16.12 -5.49 -46.10
CA ILE A 19 -14.88 -5.47 -46.91
C ILE A 19 -13.95 -4.32 -46.49
N TYR A 20 -14.50 -3.17 -46.08
CA TYR A 20 -13.69 -2.03 -45.63
C TYR A 20 -13.18 -2.17 -44.18
N ALA A 21 -14.06 -2.58 -43.26
CA ALA A 21 -13.78 -2.55 -41.83
C ALA A 21 -13.02 -3.80 -41.35
N VAL A 22 -13.33 -4.98 -41.87
CA VAL A 22 -12.72 -6.24 -41.41
C VAL A 22 -11.21 -6.26 -41.64
N PRO A 23 -10.66 -5.88 -42.81
CA PRO A 23 -9.20 -5.85 -42.99
C PRO A 23 -8.53 -4.87 -42.03
N LYS A 24 -9.11 -3.68 -41.80
CA LYS A 24 -8.57 -2.69 -40.86
C LYS A 24 -8.59 -3.17 -39.41
N ILE A 25 -9.65 -3.87 -38.99
CA ILE A 25 -9.75 -4.44 -37.65
C ILE A 25 -8.71 -5.55 -37.48
N VAL A 26 -8.58 -6.45 -38.45
CA VAL A 26 -7.60 -7.54 -38.42
C VAL A 26 -6.17 -7.00 -38.45
N GLU A 27 -5.90 -5.97 -39.25
CA GLU A 27 -4.60 -5.29 -39.30
C GLU A 27 -4.29 -4.59 -37.99
N ARG A 28 -5.28 -3.96 -37.35
CA ARG A 28 -5.11 -3.33 -36.03
C ARG A 28 -4.85 -4.34 -34.91
N ILE A 29 -5.50 -5.50 -34.94
CA ILE A 29 -5.30 -6.59 -33.98
C ILE A 29 -3.94 -7.27 -34.22
N LYS A 30 -3.54 -7.53 -35.48
CA LYS A 30 -2.22 -8.11 -35.80
C LYS A 30 -1.05 -7.20 -35.45
N ASN A 31 -1.27 -5.89 -35.39
CA ASN A 31 -0.24 -4.89 -35.11
C ASN A 31 -0.25 -4.38 -33.66
N ASP A 32 -1.00 -5.00 -32.74
CA ASP A 32 -1.11 -4.64 -31.31
C ASP A 32 -1.41 -3.15 -31.01
N LYS A 33 -1.97 -2.39 -31.97
CA LYS A 33 -2.35 -0.97 -31.80
C LYS A 33 -3.73 -0.81 -31.16
N VAL A 34 -3.97 -1.46 -30.03
CA VAL A 34 -5.24 -1.37 -29.29
C VAL A 34 -5.33 -0.06 -28.50
N VAL A 35 -4.20 0.60 -28.21
CA VAL A 35 -4.16 1.89 -27.51
C VAL A 35 -3.56 2.97 -28.44
N GLN A 36 -4.37 3.97 -28.79
CA GLN A 36 -3.89 5.20 -29.39
C GLN A 36 -3.75 6.20 -28.24
N GLY A 37 -2.56 6.21 -27.64
CA GLY A 37 -2.22 6.99 -26.45
C GLY A 37 -2.11 8.47 -26.78
N ASP A 38 -3.23 9.19 -26.72
CA ASP A 38 -3.22 10.64 -26.69
C ASP A 38 -3.31 11.09 -25.22
N ARG A 39 -2.14 11.54 -24.73
CA ARG A 39 -1.92 12.57 -23.68
C ARG A 39 -1.45 12.17 -22.28
N LEU A 40 -1.07 10.92 -21.99
CA LEU A 40 -0.41 10.59 -20.69
C LEU A 40 0.74 9.57 -20.74
N ASP A 41 1.08 9.01 -21.91
CA ASP A 41 2.05 7.92 -22.02
C ASP A 41 3.48 8.40 -22.28
N SER A 42 4.01 9.26 -21.40
CA SER A 42 5.46 9.34 -21.21
C SER A 42 5.97 8.31 -20.21
N VAL A 43 5.24 7.21 -20.00
CA VAL A 43 5.77 6.02 -19.35
C VAL A 43 6.50 5.23 -20.42
N ASN A 44 7.80 5.48 -20.53
CA ASN A 44 8.69 4.62 -21.30
C ASN A 44 8.53 3.19 -20.76
N PRO A 45 7.99 2.21 -21.52
CA PRO A 45 7.82 0.83 -21.04
C PRO A 45 9.18 0.12 -20.88
N ALA A 46 10.26 0.80 -21.24
CA ALA A 46 11.62 0.29 -21.24
C ALA A 46 12.48 1.06 -20.22
N THR A 47 12.22 0.92 -18.92
CA THR A 47 13.21 1.03 -17.81
C THR A 47 12.61 0.75 -16.42
N ALA A 48 11.62 -0.14 -16.28
CA ALA A 48 11.43 -0.76 -14.97
C ALA A 48 12.56 -1.77 -14.78
N LYS A 49 13.74 -1.31 -14.35
CA LYS A 49 14.76 -2.22 -13.83
C LYS A 49 14.10 -3.03 -12.72
N GLU A 50 14.03 -4.34 -12.87
CA GLU A 50 13.68 -5.24 -11.77
C GLU A 50 14.51 -4.84 -10.55
N GLY A 51 13.84 -4.42 -9.47
CA GLY A 51 14.47 -4.02 -8.21
C GLY A 51 14.57 -2.51 -7.94
N GLN A 52 14.19 -1.60 -8.84
CA GLN A 52 14.24 -0.16 -8.53
C GLN A 52 12.90 0.35 -7.96
N LEU A 53 12.84 0.55 -6.64
CA LEU A 53 11.67 1.10 -5.96
C LEU A 53 11.53 2.60 -6.23
N ILE A 54 10.31 3.06 -6.49
CA ILE A 54 9.99 4.46 -6.72
C ILE A 54 10.03 5.22 -5.39
N LYS A 55 10.71 6.38 -5.39
CA LYS A 55 10.67 7.33 -4.29
C LYS A 55 9.50 8.29 -4.49
N ILE A 56 8.56 8.27 -3.55
CA ILE A 56 7.39 9.15 -3.57
C ILE A 56 7.71 10.51 -2.96
N GLY A 57 8.42 10.51 -1.84
CA GLY A 57 8.76 11.73 -1.11
C GLY A 57 9.09 11.46 0.36
N PRO A 58 9.41 12.51 1.14
CA PRO A 58 9.67 12.37 2.55
C PRO A 58 8.43 11.86 3.29
N ALA A 59 8.61 10.94 4.23
CA ALA A 59 7.56 10.52 5.13
C ALA A 59 7.11 11.70 6.01
N PRO A 60 5.80 11.80 6.33
CA PRO A 60 5.28 12.77 7.28
C PRO A 60 6.06 12.79 8.58
N LYS A 61 6.28 13.99 9.13
CA LYS A 61 6.91 14.13 10.44
C LYS A 61 5.94 13.71 11.53
N PHE A 62 6.42 12.92 12.48
CA PHE A 62 5.66 12.52 13.65
C PHE A 62 6.48 12.66 14.95
N GLU A 63 5.77 12.94 16.04
CA GLU A 63 6.28 12.88 17.40
C GLU A 63 5.20 12.27 18.29
N LEU A 64 5.46 11.07 18.81
CA LEU A 64 4.53 10.28 19.62
C LEU A 64 5.27 9.62 20.79
N VAL A 65 4.54 8.94 21.67
CA VAL A 65 5.11 8.16 22.77
C VAL A 65 4.91 6.67 22.54
N ASN A 66 5.91 5.88 22.88
CA ASN A 66 5.84 4.42 22.73
C ASN A 66 5.33 3.71 24.00
N GLN A 67 5.24 2.38 23.92
CA GLN A 67 4.85 1.48 25.01
C GLN A 67 5.73 1.59 26.28
N ASP A 68 6.94 2.14 26.17
CA ASP A 68 7.87 2.39 27.28
C ASP A 68 7.86 3.84 27.76
N ASN A 69 6.89 4.66 27.34
CA ASN A 69 6.82 6.10 27.58
C ASN A 69 8.02 6.89 27.02
N LYS A 70 8.71 6.35 26.01
CA LYS A 70 9.77 7.06 25.30
C LYS A 70 9.18 7.86 24.16
N LYS A 71 9.69 9.07 23.98
CA LYS A 71 9.38 9.89 22.79
C LYS A 71 10.02 9.26 21.56
N ILE A 72 9.21 9.02 20.53
CA ILE A 72 9.64 8.48 19.24
C ILE A 72 9.29 9.49 18.14
N THR A 73 10.26 9.72 17.27
CA THR A 73 10.11 10.61 16.10
C THR A 73 10.72 9.94 14.87
N ASN A 74 10.62 10.59 13.69
CA ASN A 74 11.32 10.12 12.50
C ASN A 74 12.84 9.96 12.72
N GLU A 75 13.45 10.78 13.59
CA GLU A 75 14.89 10.69 13.88
C GLU A 75 15.26 9.38 14.57
N THR A 76 14.34 8.76 15.33
CA THR A 76 14.55 7.43 15.94
C THR A 76 14.79 6.33 14.89
N TYR A 77 14.30 6.55 13.68
CA TYR A 77 14.40 5.64 12.54
C TYR A 77 15.37 6.10 11.46
N LYS A 78 16.11 7.20 11.69
CA LYS A 78 17.12 7.67 10.74
C LYS A 78 18.18 6.59 10.50
N GLY A 79 18.49 6.33 9.23
CA GLY A 79 19.42 5.27 8.83
C GLY A 79 18.81 3.86 8.87
N LYS A 80 17.52 3.72 9.20
CA LYS A 80 16.81 2.43 9.22
C LYS A 80 15.77 2.37 8.11
N VAL A 81 15.61 1.19 7.53
CA VAL A 81 14.41 0.85 6.76
C VAL A 81 13.33 0.50 7.77
N TYR A 82 12.13 1.06 7.63
CA TYR A 82 11.04 0.72 8.54
C TYR A 82 9.69 0.62 7.85
N VAL A 83 8.83 -0.19 8.45
CA VAL A 83 7.44 -0.35 8.05
C VAL A 83 6.54 0.36 9.04
N LEU A 84 5.55 1.10 8.55
CA LEU A 84 4.57 1.81 9.36
C LEU A 84 3.15 1.33 9.05
N GLU A 85 2.37 1.13 10.11
CA GLU A 85 0.93 0.84 10.02
C GLU A 85 0.13 1.66 11.04
N PHE A 86 -1.18 1.72 10.82
CA PHE A 86 -2.17 2.17 11.79
C PHE A 86 -3.00 0.96 12.24
N PHE A 87 -3.21 0.82 13.55
CA PHE A 87 -3.89 -0.33 14.17
C PHE A 87 -4.65 0.09 15.43
N PHE A 88 -5.28 -0.83 16.15
CA PHE A 88 -5.72 -0.64 17.54
C PHE A 88 -5.81 -1.98 18.26
N SER A 89 -5.55 -2.02 19.56
CA SER A 89 -5.34 -3.28 20.28
C SER A 89 -6.59 -4.15 20.44
N THR A 90 -7.78 -3.53 20.42
CA THR A 90 -9.09 -4.19 20.63
C THR A 90 -9.79 -4.59 19.33
N CYS A 91 -9.11 -4.47 18.19
CA CYS A 91 -9.63 -4.73 16.87
C CYS A 91 -10.01 -6.21 16.66
N PRO A 92 -11.30 -6.53 16.47
CA PRO A 92 -11.76 -7.91 16.43
C PRO A 92 -11.66 -8.57 15.04
N THR A 93 -11.30 -7.81 13.99
CA THR A 93 -11.46 -8.25 12.59
C THR A 93 -10.13 -8.42 11.84
N ILE A 94 -9.60 -7.34 11.27
CA ILE A 94 -8.46 -7.38 10.34
C ILE A 94 -7.11 -7.49 11.06
N CYS A 95 -7.07 -7.05 12.32
CA CYS A 95 -5.83 -6.90 13.07
C CYS A 95 -5.12 -8.20 13.46
N PRO A 96 -5.79 -9.33 13.77
CA PRO A 96 -5.11 -10.62 13.94
C PRO A 96 -4.21 -10.97 12.75
N LYS A 97 -4.71 -10.74 11.53
CA LYS A 97 -3.95 -11.02 10.30
C LYS A 97 -2.81 -10.01 10.08
N MET A 98 -3.03 -8.73 10.37
CA MET A 98 -1.97 -7.72 10.29
C MET A 98 -0.86 -7.96 11.31
N ASN A 99 -1.23 -8.32 12.54
CA ASN A 99 -0.29 -8.69 13.60
C ASN A 99 0.55 -9.90 13.19
N GLU A 100 -0.07 -10.94 12.61
CA GLU A 100 0.67 -12.06 12.02
C GLU A 100 1.65 -11.58 10.95
N SER A 101 1.20 -10.75 10.00
CA SER A 101 2.05 -10.20 8.94
C SER A 101 3.24 -9.42 9.49
N MET A 102 3.03 -8.55 10.49
CA MET A 102 4.11 -7.80 11.15
C MET A 102 5.06 -8.72 11.92
N LEU A 103 4.56 -9.78 12.56
CA LEU A 103 5.42 -10.79 13.20
C LEU A 103 6.26 -11.55 12.17
N VAL A 104 5.75 -11.81 10.97
CA VAL A 104 6.58 -12.39 9.89
C VAL A 104 7.71 -11.43 9.50
N LEU A 105 7.43 -10.11 9.39
CA LEU A 105 8.46 -9.11 9.13
C LEU A 105 9.48 -9.04 10.28
N GLU A 106 9.02 -8.96 11.52
CA GLU A 106 9.90 -8.91 12.69
C GLU A 106 10.81 -10.13 12.75
N LYS A 107 10.28 -11.34 12.56
CA LYS A 107 11.05 -12.58 12.57
C LYS A 107 12.10 -12.62 11.44
N ASN A 108 11.73 -12.21 10.23
CA ASN A 108 12.63 -12.27 9.07
C ASN A 108 13.80 -11.29 9.18
N PHE A 109 13.57 -10.14 9.82
CA PHE A 109 14.58 -9.09 10.00
C PHE A 109 15.08 -8.99 11.45
N PHE A 110 14.79 -10.00 12.27
CA PHE A 110 15.14 -10.01 13.69
C PHE A 110 16.65 -9.89 13.86
N GLY A 111 17.07 -9.00 14.77
CA GLY A 111 18.49 -8.73 15.04
C GLY A 111 19.18 -7.77 14.05
N ASN A 112 18.50 -7.33 12.98
CA ASN A 112 19.06 -6.30 12.10
C ASN A 112 18.89 -4.91 12.73
N PRO A 113 19.98 -4.19 13.10
CA PRO A 113 19.88 -2.87 13.73
C PRO A 113 19.32 -1.79 12.79
N ASN A 114 19.38 -2.03 11.48
CA ASN A 114 18.95 -1.12 10.43
C ASN A 114 17.50 -1.35 9.98
N PHE A 115 16.75 -2.23 10.65
CA PHE A 115 15.33 -2.47 10.40
C PHE A 115 14.48 -2.09 11.62
N GLY A 116 13.26 -1.60 11.39
CA GLY A 116 12.28 -1.32 12.43
C GLY A 116 10.83 -1.39 11.98
N ILE A 117 9.92 -1.37 12.95
CA ILE A 117 8.47 -1.37 12.74
C ILE A 117 7.86 -0.26 13.60
N VAL A 118 6.84 0.41 13.05
CA VAL A 118 6.05 1.44 13.72
C VAL A 118 4.58 1.05 13.62
N SER A 119 3.96 0.71 14.73
CA SER A 119 2.51 0.47 14.80
C SER A 119 1.88 1.62 15.57
N ILE A 120 1.07 2.46 14.92
CA ILE A 120 0.44 3.63 15.55
C ILE A 120 -1.02 3.31 15.87
N THR A 121 -1.42 3.40 17.14
CA THR A 121 -2.82 3.15 17.52
C THR A 121 -3.73 4.27 17.04
N ILE A 122 -4.93 3.93 16.54
CA ILE A 122 -6.02 4.85 16.21
C ILE A 122 -7.03 5.00 17.35
N ASP A 123 -6.87 4.23 18.43
CA ASP A 123 -7.67 4.30 19.65
C ASP A 123 -6.80 4.70 20.86
N PRO A 124 -6.17 5.89 20.86
CA PRO A 124 -5.24 6.29 21.91
C PRO A 124 -5.90 6.54 23.28
N GLU A 125 -7.23 6.68 23.33
CA GLU A 125 -7.99 6.80 24.58
C GLU A 125 -7.99 5.48 25.36
N HIS A 126 -8.06 4.35 24.64
CA HIS A 126 -7.89 3.01 25.22
C HIS A 126 -6.42 2.59 25.25
N ASP A 127 -5.71 2.73 24.13
CA ASP A 127 -4.35 2.23 23.92
C ASP A 127 -3.29 3.15 24.57
N THR A 128 -3.30 3.16 25.89
CA THR A 128 -2.26 3.79 26.71
C THR A 128 -0.91 3.07 26.51
N PRO A 129 0.24 3.69 26.85
CA PRO A 129 1.54 3.02 26.79
C PRO A 129 1.58 1.68 27.53
N LYS A 130 0.86 1.57 28.66
CA LYS A 130 0.73 0.32 29.41
C LYS A 130 0.01 -0.77 28.60
N ILE A 131 -1.14 -0.45 28.01
CA ILE A 131 -1.92 -1.40 27.20
C ILE A 131 -1.14 -1.82 25.95
N LEU A 132 -0.46 -0.87 25.30
CA LEU A 132 0.43 -1.16 24.19
C LEU A 132 1.58 -2.09 24.57
N LYS A 133 2.12 -1.95 25.79
CA LYS A 133 3.16 -2.86 26.29
C LYS A 133 2.62 -4.26 26.54
N GLU A 134 1.43 -4.37 27.11
CA GLU A 134 0.73 -5.65 27.28
C GLU A 134 0.45 -6.30 25.91
N HIS A 135 -0.02 -5.53 24.93
CA HIS A 135 -0.24 -6.00 23.56
C HIS A 135 1.06 -6.51 22.91
N ALA A 136 2.16 -5.75 23.00
CA ALA A 136 3.47 -6.17 22.48
C ALA A 136 3.95 -7.48 23.13
N ASN A 137 3.75 -7.64 24.45
CA ASN A 137 4.09 -8.86 25.17
C ASN A 137 3.23 -10.05 24.73
N LEU A 138 1.93 -9.84 24.49
CA LEU A 138 1.02 -10.88 23.99
C LEU A 138 1.41 -11.37 22.60
N LEU A 139 1.86 -10.45 21.73
CA LEU A 139 2.40 -10.79 20.41
C LEU A 139 3.77 -11.47 20.48
N GLY A 140 4.46 -11.41 21.63
CA GLY A 140 5.79 -11.97 21.81
C GLY A 140 6.87 -11.19 21.05
N VAL A 141 6.68 -9.87 20.86
CA VAL A 141 7.63 -8.99 20.19
C VAL A 141 8.98 -8.99 20.93
N LYS A 142 10.06 -9.23 20.19
CA LYS A 142 11.43 -9.26 20.75
C LYS A 142 12.29 -8.11 20.26
N SER A 143 11.98 -7.54 19.09
CA SER A 143 12.74 -6.45 18.50
C SER A 143 12.64 -5.15 19.31
N SER A 144 13.79 -4.56 19.65
CA SER A 144 13.87 -3.23 20.26
C SER A 144 13.53 -2.09 19.29
N ASN A 145 13.44 -2.39 17.99
CA ASN A 145 13.09 -1.42 16.94
C ASN A 145 11.62 -1.51 16.50
N TRP A 146 10.78 -2.29 17.19
CA TRP A 146 9.33 -2.25 17.03
C TRP A 146 8.71 -1.38 18.11
N ASN A 147 8.21 -0.21 17.71
CA ASN A 147 7.52 0.71 18.62
C ASN A 147 6.03 0.72 18.34
N PHE A 148 5.25 0.58 19.41
CA PHE A 148 3.81 0.77 19.42
C PHE A 148 3.55 2.18 19.96
N LEU A 149 2.98 3.04 19.13
CA LEU A 149 2.88 4.48 19.40
C LEU A 149 1.45 4.89 19.73
N THR A 150 1.32 5.83 20.66
CA THR A 150 0.06 6.48 21.06
C THR A 150 0.30 7.98 21.31
N GLY A 151 -0.77 8.75 21.48
CA GLY A 151 -0.70 10.21 21.62
C GLY A 151 -2.05 10.90 21.44
N ASP A 152 -2.04 12.15 20.99
CA ASP A 152 -3.28 12.88 20.72
C ASP A 152 -4.04 12.28 19.53
N LYS A 153 -5.35 12.04 19.72
CA LYS A 153 -6.22 11.40 18.74
C LYS A 153 -6.37 12.21 17.45
N ALA A 154 -6.60 13.52 17.57
CA ALA A 154 -6.76 14.38 16.41
C ALA A 154 -5.46 14.47 15.60
N TYR A 155 -4.31 14.51 16.28
CA TYR A 155 -2.99 14.43 15.68
C TYR A 155 -2.78 13.13 14.90
N ILE A 156 -3.07 11.98 15.52
CA ILE A 156 -2.93 10.66 14.88
C ILE A 156 -3.84 10.55 13.65
N PHE A 157 -5.09 11.00 13.74
CA PHE A 157 -6.02 10.95 12.59
C PHE A 157 -5.56 11.87 11.46
N ASN A 158 -5.01 13.05 11.75
CA ASN A 158 -4.42 13.91 10.73
C ASN A 158 -3.17 13.27 10.11
N LEU A 159 -2.31 12.64 10.93
CA LEU A 159 -1.12 11.94 10.47
C LEU A 159 -1.48 10.80 9.52
N ALA A 160 -2.47 9.97 9.89
CA ALA A 160 -2.97 8.87 9.07
C ALA A 160 -3.58 9.39 7.76
N ASN A 161 -4.64 10.21 7.85
CA ASN A 161 -5.46 10.55 6.70
C ASN A 161 -4.86 11.61 5.76
N LYS A 162 -4.05 12.54 6.28
CA LYS A 162 -3.46 13.64 5.48
C LYS A 162 -1.95 13.50 5.28
N GLY A 163 -1.27 12.90 6.25
CA GLY A 163 0.16 12.65 6.15
C GLY A 163 0.41 11.44 5.26
N PHE A 164 -0.05 10.28 5.70
CA PHE A 164 0.16 9.01 5.00
C PHE A 164 -0.97 8.68 4.02
N ASN A 165 -2.08 9.42 3.96
CA ASN A 165 -3.24 9.02 3.15
C ASN A 165 -3.69 7.57 3.43
N LEU A 166 -3.49 7.10 4.66
CA LEU A 166 -3.97 5.82 5.17
C LEU A 166 -5.23 6.10 5.98
N TYR A 167 -6.36 5.58 5.53
CA TYR A 167 -7.63 5.88 6.17
C TYR A 167 -7.65 5.33 7.61
N ALA A 168 -8.06 6.19 8.54
CA ALA A 168 -8.33 5.85 9.93
C ALA A 168 -9.46 6.73 10.46
N GLY A 169 -10.48 6.13 11.06
CA GLY A 169 -11.62 6.87 11.57
C GLY A 169 -12.49 6.07 12.54
N GLU A 170 -13.35 6.79 13.26
CA GLU A 170 -14.35 6.20 14.13
C GLU A 170 -15.61 5.84 13.35
N ASN A 171 -16.10 4.63 13.58
CA ASN A 171 -17.39 4.19 13.10
C ASN A 171 -18.04 3.27 14.12
N LYS A 172 -18.93 3.83 14.95
CA LYS A 172 -19.65 3.09 16.00
C LYS A 172 -20.53 1.94 15.47
N LYS A 173 -20.73 1.84 14.15
CA LYS A 173 -21.52 0.79 13.51
C LYS A 173 -20.68 -0.44 13.15
N VAL A 174 -19.35 -0.37 13.22
CA VAL A 174 -18.48 -1.51 12.97
C VAL A 174 -18.00 -2.15 14.27
N ALA A 175 -17.63 -3.43 14.20
CA ALA A 175 -17.06 -4.14 15.33
C ALA A 175 -15.77 -3.46 15.81
N GLY A 176 -15.71 -3.11 17.09
CA GLY A 176 -14.59 -2.37 17.68
C GLY A 176 -14.70 -0.84 17.58
N GLY A 177 -15.64 -0.30 16.80
CA GLY A 177 -15.92 1.15 16.77
C GLY A 177 -14.96 1.99 15.91
N PHE A 178 -14.00 1.36 15.23
CA PHE A 178 -13.02 2.03 14.36
C PHE A 178 -12.87 1.32 13.01
N GLU A 179 -12.58 2.10 11.98
CA GLU A 179 -12.21 1.62 10.64
C GLU A 179 -10.81 2.13 10.28
N HIS A 180 -9.97 1.24 9.75
CA HIS A 180 -8.68 1.63 9.19
C HIS A 180 -8.28 0.76 8.01
N SER A 181 -7.34 1.27 7.20
CA SER A 181 -6.74 0.50 6.12
C SER A 181 -5.81 -0.59 6.65
N GLY A 182 -5.91 -1.80 6.10
CA GLY A 182 -4.95 -2.90 6.34
C GLY A 182 -3.64 -2.75 5.58
N LEU A 183 -3.19 -1.51 5.35
CA LEU A 183 -2.08 -1.17 4.46
C LEU A 183 -0.83 -0.78 5.25
N PHE A 184 0.33 -1.16 4.72
CA PHE A 184 1.65 -0.88 5.27
C PHE A 184 2.40 0.13 4.39
N ALA A 185 2.99 1.13 5.03
CA ALA A 185 3.92 2.06 4.39
C ALA A 185 5.36 1.58 4.56
N LEU A 186 6.14 1.60 3.47
CA LEU A 186 7.57 1.29 3.48
C LEU A 186 8.39 2.59 3.40
N ILE A 187 9.30 2.78 4.35
CA ILE A 187 10.15 3.95 4.43
C ILE A 187 11.63 3.54 4.39
N ASP A 188 12.42 4.22 3.55
CA ASP A 188 13.86 3.98 3.42
C ASP A 188 14.71 4.63 4.52
N LYS A 189 16.02 4.33 4.51
CA LYS A 189 17.03 4.85 5.46
C LYS A 189 17.11 6.39 5.49
N ASN A 190 16.67 7.05 4.42
CA ASN A 190 16.65 8.50 4.28
C ASN A 190 15.30 9.12 4.67
N GLY A 191 14.37 8.31 5.19
CA GLY A 191 13.06 8.76 5.64
C GLY A 191 12.08 9.04 4.49
N ASN A 192 12.25 8.43 3.31
CA ASN A 192 11.33 8.60 2.18
C ASN A 192 10.42 7.39 2.03
N ILE A 193 9.15 7.65 1.67
CA ILE A 193 8.20 6.60 1.29
C ILE A 193 8.66 5.99 -0.04
N ARG A 194 8.76 4.66 -0.05
CA ARG A 194 9.12 3.85 -1.21
C ARG A 194 7.96 2.97 -1.60
N CYS A 195 7.78 2.80 -2.90
CA CYS A 195 6.76 1.91 -3.44
C CYS A 195 7.28 1.12 -4.64
N ARG A 196 6.58 0.04 -4.95
CA ARG A 196 6.82 -0.76 -6.16
C ARG A 196 5.77 -0.47 -7.23
N ASN A 197 6.04 -0.92 -8.45
CA ASN A 197 5.02 -1.01 -9.48
C ASN A 197 4.30 -2.37 -9.44
N ASP A 198 3.06 -2.38 -9.91
CA ASP A 198 2.34 -3.60 -10.26
C ASP A 198 2.86 -4.18 -11.59
N ASP A 199 2.27 -5.32 -11.98
CA ASP A 199 2.63 -6.05 -13.21
C ASP A 199 2.31 -5.26 -14.49
N PHE A 200 1.57 -4.14 -14.38
CA PHE A 200 1.19 -3.25 -15.47
C PHE A 200 1.95 -1.90 -15.45
N GLY A 201 2.90 -1.73 -14.53
CA GLY A 201 3.70 -0.50 -14.39
C GLY A 201 3.04 0.61 -13.56
N ASN A 202 1.89 0.37 -12.92
CA ASN A 202 1.25 1.35 -12.05
C ASN A 202 1.88 1.32 -10.65
N PRO A 203 2.12 2.47 -10.00
CA PRO A 203 2.67 2.51 -8.66
C PRO A 203 1.66 2.00 -7.62
N ILE A 204 2.08 1.02 -6.81
CA ILE A 204 1.36 0.53 -5.64
C ILE A 204 1.95 1.23 -4.41
N LEU A 205 1.37 2.35 -4.01
CA LEU A 205 1.91 3.20 -2.94
C LEU A 205 2.10 2.46 -1.61
N TYR A 206 1.16 1.60 -1.24
CA TYR A 206 1.16 0.87 0.03
C TYR A 206 0.92 -0.62 -0.16
N TYR A 207 1.47 -1.41 0.75
CA TYR A 207 1.42 -2.86 0.70
C TYR A 207 0.22 -3.37 1.49
N ASP A 208 -0.55 -4.30 0.93
CA ASP A 208 -1.65 -4.93 1.66
C ASP A 208 -1.11 -5.92 2.70
N GLY A 209 -1.20 -5.55 3.98
CA GLY A 209 -0.82 -6.38 5.11
C GLY A 209 -1.77 -7.53 5.39
N LEU A 210 -2.95 -7.54 4.75
CA LEU A 210 -3.91 -8.64 4.79
C LEU A 210 -3.67 -9.64 3.67
N ASP A 211 -2.87 -9.33 2.65
CA ASP A 211 -2.63 -10.23 1.53
C ASP A 211 -1.22 -10.85 1.55
N LYS A 212 -1.13 -12.15 1.24
CA LYS A 212 0.13 -12.88 1.27
C LYS A 212 1.11 -12.37 0.18
N LYS A 213 0.61 -11.93 -0.98
CA LYS A 213 1.46 -11.31 -2.02
C LYS A 213 1.94 -9.94 -1.52
N GLY A 214 1.08 -9.14 -0.88
CA GLY A 214 1.46 -7.88 -0.25
C GLY A 214 2.60 -8.02 0.77
N VAL A 215 2.49 -8.97 1.70
CA VAL A 215 3.53 -9.25 2.71
C VAL A 215 4.83 -9.76 2.08
N ARG A 216 4.75 -10.64 1.08
CA ARG A 216 5.94 -11.10 0.35
C ARG A 216 6.62 -9.95 -0.40
N ASN A 217 5.84 -9.09 -1.03
CA ASN A 217 6.34 -7.96 -1.79
C ASN A 217 7.08 -6.98 -0.88
N ILE A 218 6.50 -6.60 0.27
CA ILE A 218 7.18 -5.67 1.18
C ILE A 218 8.46 -6.30 1.75
N GLN A 219 8.51 -7.62 1.99
CA GLN A 219 9.74 -8.30 2.43
C GLN A 219 10.87 -8.21 1.41
N GLN A 220 10.56 -8.43 0.13
CA GLN A 220 11.55 -8.29 -0.95
C GLN A 220 12.07 -6.85 -1.01
N ASP A 221 11.15 -5.90 -0.92
CA ASP A 221 11.46 -4.48 -1.06
C ASP A 221 12.25 -3.96 0.15
N ILE A 222 12.00 -4.47 1.36
CA ILE A 222 12.84 -4.22 2.55
C ILE A 222 14.28 -4.71 2.32
N ASN A 223 14.48 -5.92 1.76
CA ASN A 223 15.83 -6.42 1.48
C ASN A 223 16.59 -5.50 0.52
N ILE A 224 15.92 -5.05 -0.56
CA ILE A 224 16.51 -4.09 -1.51
C ILE A 224 16.95 -2.81 -0.78
N LEU A 225 16.07 -2.22 0.04
CA LEU A 225 16.38 -0.99 0.76
C LEU A 225 17.45 -1.15 1.86
N LEU A 226 17.62 -2.36 2.40
CA LEU A 226 18.66 -2.65 3.37
C LEU A 226 20.04 -2.74 2.71
N GLU A 227 20.10 -3.08 1.42
CA GLU A 227 21.34 -3.15 0.61
C GLU A 227 21.73 -1.79 -0.02
N GLU A 228 20.77 -0.89 -0.26
CA GLU A 228 21.00 0.51 -0.70
C GLU A 228 21.84 1.33 0.29
#